data_AF-A0A7Z9ICH0-F1
#
_entry.id   AF-A0A7Z9ICH0-F1
#
_cell.length_a   1.000
_cell.length_b   1.000
_cell.length_c   1.000
_cell.angle_alpha   90.00
_cell.angle_beta   90.00
_cell.angle_gamma   90.00
#
_symmetry.space_group_name_H-M   'P 1'
#
loop_
_entity.id
_entity.type
_entity.pdbx_description
1 polymer ?
#
loop_
_entity_poly.entity_id
_entity_poly.type
_entity_poly.pdbx_seq_one_letter_code
_entity_poly.pdbx_strand_id
1 'polypeptide(L)'
;MANFLTRPRIPNTRRSQFVGNLGVTAVMAQLVKVPEFELPHVPWTLCAWLMATGSAVVAGDSLCEISAGDISVEAVAPCSGVFHRARLELDAVLKVGDVVGEIRSASER
;
A
#
# COMPACT_ATOMS: atom_id res chain seq x y z
N MET A 1 -60.15 34.23 -35.53
CA MET A 1 -59.29 34.78 -34.46
C MET A 1 -58.43 33.64 -33.91
N ALA A 2 -57.10 33.79 -34.01
CA ALA A 2 -56.01 33.14 -33.28
C ALA A 2 -55.82 31.59 -33.35
N ASN A 3 -54.62 31.02 -33.22
CA ASN A 3 -53.33 31.23 -33.87
C ASN A 3 -52.57 29.90 -33.66
N PHE A 4 -51.70 29.55 -34.59
CA PHE A 4 -50.78 28.40 -34.54
C PHE A 4 -50.02 28.27 -33.22
N LEU A 5 -49.91 27.05 -32.66
CA LEU A 5 -48.72 26.56 -31.96
C LEU A 5 -48.60 25.02 -32.10
N THR A 6 -48.14 24.59 -33.27
CA THR A 6 -47.53 23.27 -33.51
C THR A 6 -46.29 23.14 -32.63
N ARG A 7 -46.30 22.21 -31.67
CA ARG A 7 -45.11 21.89 -30.88
C ARG A 7 -44.06 21.21 -31.79
N PRO A 8 -42.80 21.69 -31.83
CA PRO A 8 -41.78 21.11 -32.67
C PRO A 8 -41.33 19.73 -32.15
N ARG A 9 -41.20 18.77 -33.07
CA ARG A 9 -40.50 17.49 -32.83
C ARG A 9 -39.02 17.80 -32.63
N ILE A 10 -38.48 17.41 -31.48
CA ILE A 10 -37.04 17.41 -31.22
C ILE A 10 -36.51 16.01 -31.56
N PRO A 11 -35.63 15.84 -32.55
CA PRO A 11 -34.81 14.65 -32.67
C PRO A 11 -33.46 14.94 -32.01
N ASN A 12 -33.14 14.31 -30.88
CA ASN A 12 -31.80 14.40 -30.32
C ASN A 12 -31.15 13.01 -30.23
N THR A 13 -30.43 12.70 -31.31
CA THR A 13 -29.08 12.15 -31.38
C THR A 13 -28.66 11.14 -30.31
N ARG A 14 -28.40 9.91 -30.79
CA ARG A 14 -27.57 8.89 -30.13
C ARG A 14 -26.34 9.51 -29.48
N ARG A 15 -26.30 9.52 -28.14
CA ARG A 15 -25.04 9.53 -27.40
C ARG A 15 -24.70 8.10 -27.03
N SER A 16 -23.94 7.48 -27.93
CA SER A 16 -23.02 6.40 -27.57
C SER A 16 -22.18 6.88 -26.38
N GLN A 17 -22.44 6.35 -25.19
CA GLN A 17 -21.47 6.37 -24.10
C GLN A 17 -20.72 5.04 -24.13
N PHE A 18 -19.76 4.98 -25.05
CA PHE A 18 -18.53 4.25 -24.77
C PHE A 18 -17.72 5.15 -23.85
N VAL A 19 -17.59 4.79 -22.57
CA VAL A 19 -16.33 4.99 -21.84
C VAL A 19 -16.14 3.73 -21.02
N GLY A 20 -15.12 2.95 -21.39
CA GLY A 20 -14.74 1.75 -20.67
C GLY A 20 -14.56 2.07 -19.19
N ASN A 21 -15.10 1.21 -18.35
CA ASN A 21 -14.67 1.12 -16.97
C ASN A 21 -13.20 0.68 -17.02
N LEU A 22 -12.27 1.64 -17.10
CA LEU A 22 -10.85 1.37 -16.89
C LEU A 22 -10.79 0.65 -15.55
N GLY A 23 -10.48 -0.65 -15.60
CA GLY A 23 -10.15 -1.43 -14.42
C GLY A 23 -9.04 -0.68 -13.71
N VAL A 24 -9.42 0.07 -12.67
CA VAL A 24 -8.49 0.53 -11.66
C VAL A 24 -7.96 -0.75 -11.04
N THR A 25 -6.81 -1.21 -11.54
CA THR A 25 -6.11 -2.35 -10.95
C THR A 25 -5.95 -2.00 -9.48
N ALA A 26 -6.68 -2.69 -8.61
CA ALA A 26 -6.76 -2.32 -7.21
C ALA A 26 -5.39 -2.62 -6.59
N VAL A 27 -4.59 -1.57 -6.39
CA VAL A 27 -3.29 -1.69 -5.75
C VAL A 27 -3.55 -1.80 -4.25
N MET A 28 -3.26 -2.96 -3.67
CA MET A 28 -3.37 -3.19 -2.23
C MET A 28 -2.03 -2.86 -1.60
N ALA A 29 -2.02 -1.98 -0.60
CA ALA A 29 -0.84 -1.67 0.19
C ALA A 29 -0.91 -2.41 1.53
N GLN A 30 0.00 -3.35 1.76
CA GLN A 30 0.14 -4.05 3.02
C GLN A 30 1.17 -3.35 3.89
N LEU A 31 0.79 -2.95 5.10
CA LEU A 31 1.70 -2.30 6.04
C LEU A 31 2.54 -3.36 6.76
N VAL A 32 3.86 -3.22 6.67
CA VAL A 32 4.81 -4.00 7.46
C VAL A 32 4.97 -3.27 8.78
N LYS A 33 4.50 -3.91 9.85
CA LYS A 33 4.53 -3.36 11.20
C LYS A 33 5.59 -4.05 12.03
N VAL A 34 6.13 -3.33 13.00
CA VAL A 34 6.98 -3.87 14.04
C VAL A 34 6.20 -4.92 14.84
N PRO A 35 6.74 -6.15 14.98
CA PRO A 35 6.07 -7.22 15.70
C PRO A 35 5.93 -6.89 17.20
N GLU A 36 4.92 -7.49 17.83
CA GLU A 36 4.78 -7.43 19.28
C GLU A 36 5.85 -8.28 19.95
N PHE A 37 6.38 -7.77 21.07
CA PHE A 37 7.41 -8.44 21.85
C PHE A 37 6.93 -8.68 23.28
N GLU A 38 7.28 -9.83 23.84
CA GLU A 38 6.84 -10.28 25.17
C GLU A 38 7.41 -9.43 26.32
N LEU A 39 8.48 -8.67 26.09
CA LEU A 39 9.02 -7.72 27.05
C LEU A 39 8.67 -6.28 26.64
N PRO A 40 7.60 -5.69 27.21
CA PRO A 40 7.10 -4.38 26.77
C PRO A 40 8.02 -3.18 27.13
N HIS A 41 9.15 -3.41 27.80
CA HIS A 41 10.02 -2.35 28.31
C HIS A 41 11.21 -2.01 27.40
N VAL A 42 11.40 -2.73 26.29
CA VAL A 42 12.49 -2.46 25.34
C VAL A 42 11.89 -2.05 24.00
N PRO A 43 12.14 -0.82 23.50
CA PRO A 43 11.70 -0.44 22.18
C PRO A 43 12.50 -1.17 21.11
N TRP A 44 11.88 -1.38 19.96
CA TRP A 44 12.58 -1.91 18.79
C TRP A 44 13.52 -0.84 18.23
N THR A 45 14.64 -1.26 17.66
CA THR A 45 15.63 -0.38 17.05
C THR A 45 15.95 -0.92 15.66
N LEU A 46 15.98 -0.04 14.65
CA LEU A 46 16.32 -0.46 13.29
C LEU A 46 17.84 -0.68 13.17
N CYS A 47 18.25 -1.93 12.95
CA CYS A 47 19.66 -2.31 12.89
C CYS A 47 20.23 -2.16 11.46
N ALA A 48 19.51 -2.68 10.46
CA ALA A 48 19.96 -2.65 9.07
C ALA A 48 18.81 -2.75 8.06
N TRP A 49 18.95 -2.05 6.93
CA TRP A 49 18.11 -2.27 5.75
C TRP A 49 18.72 -3.35 4.86
N LEU A 50 18.01 -4.47 4.69
CA LEU A 50 18.43 -5.56 3.79
C LEU A 50 17.87 -5.36 2.38
N MET A 51 16.70 -4.71 2.27
CA MET A 51 16.05 -4.37 1.00
C MET A 51 15.98 -2.86 0.75
N ALA A 52 16.12 -2.50 -0.52
CA ALA A 52 15.93 -1.13 -1.00
C ALA A 52 14.45 -0.80 -1.24
N THR A 53 14.11 0.49 -1.17
CA THR A 53 12.79 0.97 -1.59
C THR A 53 12.61 0.88 -3.09
N GLY A 54 11.46 0.39 -3.51
CA GLY A 54 11.11 0.16 -4.91
C GLY A 54 11.53 -1.22 -5.42
N SER A 55 12.16 -2.06 -4.59
CA SER A 55 12.49 -3.44 -4.98
C SER A 55 11.27 -4.34 -4.95
N ALA A 56 11.21 -5.28 -5.89
CA ALA A 56 10.24 -6.37 -5.85
C ALA A 56 10.67 -7.40 -4.78
N VAL A 57 9.74 -7.75 -3.90
CA VAL A 57 9.93 -8.72 -2.81
C VAL A 57 8.83 -9.78 -2.89
N VAL A 58 9.10 -10.99 -2.41
CA VAL A 58 8.10 -12.05 -2.25
C VAL A 58 7.76 -12.25 -0.78
N ALA A 59 6.61 -12.89 -0.50
CA ALA A 59 6.25 -13.24 0.86
C ALA A 59 7.37 -14.09 1.51
N GLY A 60 7.88 -13.62 2.65
CA GLY A 60 8.99 -14.24 3.38
C GLY A 60 10.37 -13.62 3.10
N ASP A 61 10.53 -12.69 2.16
CA ASP A 61 11.80 -11.97 1.97
C ASP A 61 12.13 -11.08 3.18
N SER A 62 13.39 -11.11 3.62
CA SER A 62 13.89 -10.21 4.68
C SER A 62 14.01 -8.77 4.18
N LEU A 63 13.29 -7.85 4.81
CA LEU A 63 13.23 -6.43 4.42
C LEU A 63 14.24 -5.59 5.20
N CYS A 64 14.24 -5.75 6.51
CA CYS A 64 15.15 -5.09 7.44
C CYS A 64 15.34 -5.93 8.69
N GLU A 65 16.41 -5.65 9.42
CA GLU A 65 16.69 -6.23 10.71
C GLU A 65 16.36 -5.23 11.81
N ILE A 66 15.59 -5.67 12.81
CA ILE A 66 15.23 -4.89 13.98
C ILE A 66 15.69 -5.62 15.24
N SER A 67 16.18 -4.89 16.23
CA SER A 67 16.62 -5.45 17.51
C SER A 67 15.87 -4.84 18.68
N ALA A 68 15.63 -5.63 19.70
CA ALA A 68 15.07 -5.22 20.98
C ALA A 68 16.03 -5.71 22.08
N GLY A 69 17.00 -4.87 22.45
CA GLY A 69 18.04 -5.24 23.42
C GLY A 69 18.95 -6.33 22.86
N ASP A 70 19.00 -7.49 23.52
CA ASP A 70 19.80 -8.65 23.12
C ASP A 70 19.13 -9.55 22.07
N ILE A 71 17.91 -9.23 21.64
CA ILE A 71 17.15 -10.04 20.67
C ILE A 71 17.11 -9.32 19.32
N SER A 72 17.54 -9.99 18.25
CA SER A 72 17.39 -9.53 16.88
C SER A 72 16.34 -10.34 16.13
N VAL A 73 15.50 -9.67 15.35
CA VAL A 73 14.45 -10.26 14.51
C VAL A 73 14.47 -9.61 13.14
N GLU A 74 14.30 -10.44 12.11
CA GLU A 74 14.17 -9.97 10.73
C GLU A 74 12.70 -9.62 10.44
N ALA A 75 12.46 -8.40 9.97
CA ALA A 75 11.17 -8.00 9.44
C ALA A 75 11.01 -8.59 8.04
N VAL A 76 10.21 -9.65 7.93
CA VAL A 76 9.92 -10.32 6.67
C VAL A 76 8.71 -9.72 5.94
N ALA A 77 8.69 -9.87 4.62
CA ALA A 77 7.59 -9.43 3.79
C ALA A 77 6.33 -10.31 4.01
N PRO A 78 5.18 -9.74 4.40
CA PRO A 78 3.93 -10.50 4.57
C PRO A 78 3.28 -10.93 3.24
N CYS A 79 3.62 -10.27 2.12
CA CYS A 79 3.08 -10.57 0.80
C CYS A 79 4.08 -10.22 -0.30
N SER A 80 3.86 -10.75 -1.50
CA SER A 80 4.66 -10.42 -2.68
C SER A 80 4.20 -9.10 -3.32
N GLY A 81 5.14 -8.24 -3.68
CA GLY A 81 4.85 -6.93 -4.27
C GLY A 81 6.10 -6.04 -4.35
N VAL A 82 5.89 -4.73 -4.38
CA VAL A 82 6.97 -3.74 -4.35
C VAL A 82 7.10 -3.17 -2.95
N PHE A 83 8.28 -3.35 -2.34
CA PHE A 83 8.56 -2.83 -1.00
C PHE A 83 8.90 -1.35 -1.03
N HIS A 84 8.23 -0.56 -0.19
CA HIS A 84 8.53 0.84 0.03
C HIS A 84 8.88 1.05 1.51
N ARG A 85 10.14 1.43 1.78
CA ARG A 85 10.61 1.63 3.16
C ARG A 85 10.06 2.94 3.73
N ALA A 86 9.79 2.96 5.04
CA ALA A 86 9.46 4.19 5.75
C ALA A 86 10.71 5.09 5.89
N ARG A 87 10.52 6.39 6.16
CA ARG A 87 11.63 7.33 6.40
C ARG A 87 12.22 7.14 7.79
N LEU A 88 12.86 5.99 8.01
CA LEU A 88 13.54 5.63 9.25
C LEU A 88 15.04 5.54 8.99
N GLU A 89 15.82 6.08 9.92
CA GLU A 89 17.28 6.00 9.91
C GLU A 89 17.75 4.76 10.67
N LEU A 90 19.00 4.35 10.44
CA LEU A 90 19.65 3.34 11.27
C LEU A 90 19.63 3.81 12.74
N ASP A 91 19.48 2.87 13.66
CA ASP A 91 19.37 3.13 15.10
C ASP A 91 18.11 3.93 15.50
N ALA A 92 17.13 4.06 14.60
CA ALA A 92 15.86 4.69 14.93
C ALA A 92 15.05 3.82 15.91
N VAL A 93 14.49 4.48 16.93
CA VAL A 93 13.64 3.86 17.95
C VAL A 93 12.22 3.71 17.44
N LEU A 94 11.71 2.48 17.46
CA LEU A 94 10.40 2.07 16.98
C LEU A 94 9.57 1.44 18.11
N LYS A 95 8.26 1.64 18.07
CA LYS A 95 7.30 1.04 18.99
C LYS A 95 6.62 -0.15 18.35
N VAL A 96 6.07 -1.04 19.19
CA VAL A 96 5.20 -2.12 18.71
C VAL A 96 4.06 -1.55 17.87
N GLY A 97 3.87 -2.11 16.68
CA GLY A 97 2.85 -1.65 15.74
C GLY A 97 3.25 -0.45 14.87
N ASP A 98 4.44 0.15 15.06
CA ASP A 98 4.96 1.16 14.15
C ASP A 98 5.18 0.56 12.76
N VAL A 99 5.03 1.39 11.73
CA VAL A 99 5.16 0.97 10.34
C VAL A 99 6.62 1.13 9.90
N VAL A 100 7.27 0.02 9.54
CA VAL A 100 8.63 0.04 8.97
C VAL A 100 8.61 0.24 7.46
N GLY A 101 7.49 -0.09 6.80
CA GLY A 101 7.31 0.11 5.37
C GLY A 101 5.95 -0.39 4.89
N GLU A 102 5.71 -0.24 3.60
CA GLU A 102 4.53 -0.75 2.92
C GLU A 102 4.93 -1.60 1.72
N ILE A 103 4.18 -2.67 1.45
CA ILE A 103 4.33 -3.48 0.24
C ILE A 103 3.11 -3.24 -0.62
N ARG A 104 3.32 -2.73 -1.83
CA ARG A 104 2.26 -2.54 -2.82
C ARG A 104 2.19 -3.76 -3.72
N SER A 105 1.07 -4.46 -3.69
CA SER A 105 0.77 -5.55 -4.61
C SER A 105 -0.37 -5.17 -5.56
N ALA A 106 -0.25 -5.58 -6.82
CA ALA A 106 -1.37 -5.51 -7.76
C ALA A 106 -2.27 -6.72 -7.48
N SER A 107 -3.34 -6.49 -6.72
CA SER A 107 -4.37 -7.50 -6.48
C SER A 107 -5.36 -7.45 -7.64
N GLU A 108 -5.21 -8.36 -8.59
CA GLU A 108 -6.19 -8.57 -9.66
C GLU A 108 -7.43 -9.27 -9.06
N ARG A 109 -8.58 -8.60 -9.12
CA ARG A 109 -9.90 -9.18 -8.78
C ARG A 109 -10.80 -9.11 -9.99
#